data_AF-A0A937ZXF6-F1
#
_entry.id   AF-A0A937ZXF6-F1
#
_cell.length_a   1.000
_cell.length_b   1.000
_cell.length_c   1.000
_cell.angle_alpha   90.00
_cell.angle_beta   90.00
_cell.angle_gamma   90.00
#
_symmetry.space_group_name_H-M   'P 1'
#
loop_
_entity.id
_entity.type
_entity.pdbx_description
1 polymer ?
#
loop_
_entity_poly.entity_id
_entity_poly.type
_entity_poly.pdbx_seq_one_letter_code
_entity_poly.pdbx_strand_id
1 'polypeptide(L)'
;MRFRAALGMTCAALLVMAGSASAQQAAWLDSRPAAWNRAGMAVPTAPPDAPVAGLERCRERERAPAQAEEAAIAAAGWRLQEYWPTGRTGEIAVVTATAGYDGMCRPVSFNAFAFAGGRFAGTLAPAPMSSRTDGVLTTTPSVSAEAIAASFTRYAPSDPLCCPGRGHTDVGYR
;
A
#
# COMPACT_ATOMS: atom_id res chain seq x y z
N MET A 1 62.77 31.39 6.93
CA MET A 1 61.81 30.52 7.64
C MET A 1 60.41 30.82 7.12
N ARG A 2 59.79 29.89 6.37
CA ARG A 2 58.43 30.02 5.83
C ARG A 2 57.52 29.05 6.60
N PHE A 3 56.55 29.59 7.35
CA PHE A 3 55.57 28.79 8.08
C PHE A 3 54.47 28.29 7.12
N ARG A 4 54.16 26.99 7.23
CA ARG A 4 53.22 26.24 6.38
C ARG A 4 51.77 26.47 6.82
N ALA A 5 50.90 26.47 5.82
CA ALA A 5 49.44 26.49 5.93
C ALA A 5 48.88 25.29 6.70
N ALA A 6 47.78 25.51 7.42
CA ALA A 6 46.87 24.46 7.86
C ALA A 6 45.48 24.78 7.29
N LEU A 7 45.12 24.07 6.22
CA LEU A 7 43.77 24.07 5.66
C LEU A 7 42.97 23.01 6.42
N GLY A 8 42.12 23.45 7.35
CA GLY A 8 41.21 22.56 8.08
C GLY A 8 40.04 22.17 7.18
N MET A 9 40.01 20.91 6.76
CA MET A 9 38.91 20.33 5.99
C MET A 9 37.89 19.72 6.95
N THR A 10 36.85 20.47 7.28
CA THR A 10 35.76 20.02 8.15
C THR A 10 34.77 19.17 7.33
N CYS A 11 34.86 17.84 7.44
CA CYS A 11 33.82 16.93 6.95
C CYS A 11 32.55 17.06 7.81
N ALA A 12 31.54 17.77 7.31
CA ALA A 12 30.19 17.72 7.89
C ALA A 12 29.55 16.37 7.50
N ALA A 13 29.42 15.47 8.48
CA ALA A 13 28.70 14.22 8.33
C ALA A 13 27.19 14.51 8.23
N LEU A 14 26.62 14.35 7.03
CA LEU A 14 25.17 14.29 6.82
C LEU A 14 24.66 12.95 7.37
N LEU A 15 24.13 12.97 8.59
CA LEU A 15 23.31 11.90 9.15
C LEU A 15 22.03 11.79 8.32
N VAL A 16 21.99 10.82 7.40
CA VAL A 16 20.77 10.41 6.71
C VAL A 16 19.88 9.72 7.75
N MET A 17 18.90 10.46 8.27
CA MET A 17 17.80 9.91 9.06
C MET A 17 16.92 9.05 8.15
N ALA A 18 17.28 7.78 7.96
CA ALA A 18 16.40 6.77 7.39
C ALA A 18 15.32 6.41 8.43
N GLY A 19 14.35 7.32 8.60
CA GLY A 19 13.25 7.17 9.54
C GLY A 19 12.20 6.15 9.08
N SER A 20 12.12 5.03 9.80
CA SER A 20 10.92 4.23 10.13
C SER A 20 9.72 4.29 9.16
N ALA A 21 9.87 3.77 7.94
CA ALA A 21 8.72 3.60 7.03
C ALA A 21 7.64 2.66 7.60
N SER A 22 7.96 1.79 8.57
CA SER A 22 7.02 0.82 9.16
C SER A 22 6.07 1.41 10.20
N ALA A 23 6.53 2.33 11.06
CA ALA A 23 5.70 2.89 12.14
C ALA A 23 4.66 3.91 11.64
N GLN A 24 4.91 4.55 10.49
CA GLN A 24 4.01 5.53 9.91
C GLN A 24 2.85 4.89 9.12
N GLN A 25 2.95 3.62 8.74
CA GLN A 25 1.98 2.93 7.87
C GLN A 25 0.60 2.72 8.52
N ALA A 26 0.51 2.68 9.86
CA ALA A 26 -0.72 2.37 10.58
C ALA A 26 -1.24 3.47 11.52
N ALA A 27 -0.53 4.58 11.71
CA ALA A 27 -0.92 5.62 12.67
C ALA A 27 -2.32 6.22 12.38
N TRP A 28 -2.79 6.12 11.13
CA TRP A 28 -4.13 6.52 10.73
C TRP A 28 -5.24 5.63 11.32
N LEU A 29 -4.94 4.38 11.70
CA LEU A 29 -5.88 3.46 12.36
C LEU A 29 -6.06 3.78 13.85
N ASP A 30 -5.11 4.49 14.45
CA ASP A 30 -5.12 4.82 15.89
C ASP A 30 -5.69 6.22 16.17
N SER A 31 -6.13 6.94 15.13
CA SER A 31 -6.60 8.32 15.23
C SER A 31 -7.75 8.59 14.27
N ARG A 32 -8.25 9.84 14.25
CA ARG A 32 -9.14 10.32 13.19
C ARG A 32 -8.29 10.99 12.10
N PRO A 33 -7.94 10.27 11.04
CA PRO A 33 -7.12 10.83 9.97
C PRO A 33 -7.87 11.93 9.22
N ALA A 34 -7.12 12.90 8.69
CA ALA A 34 -7.66 13.82 7.71
C ALA A 34 -8.15 13.04 6.48
N ALA A 35 -9.21 13.52 5.83
CA ALA A 35 -9.71 12.89 4.61
C ALA A 35 -8.62 12.88 3.52
N TRP A 36 -8.21 11.70 3.07
CA TRP A 36 -7.25 11.53 1.96
C TRP A 36 -7.94 11.27 0.61
N ASN A 37 -9.21 10.85 0.64
CA ASN A 37 -10.02 10.63 -0.54
C ASN A 37 -10.79 11.90 -0.92
N ARG A 38 -10.91 12.17 -2.22
CA ARG A 38 -11.66 13.30 -2.76
C ARG A 38 -12.36 12.91 -4.06
N ALA A 39 -13.58 13.39 -4.25
CA ALA A 39 -14.32 13.15 -5.48
C ALA A 39 -13.55 13.65 -6.71
N GLY A 40 -13.55 12.87 -7.79
CA GLY A 40 -12.87 13.22 -9.04
C GLY A 40 -11.34 13.08 -9.01
N MET A 41 -10.77 12.47 -7.97
CA MET A 41 -9.34 12.12 -8.01
C MET A 41 -9.07 11.07 -9.10
N ALA A 42 -7.88 11.15 -9.70
CA ALA A 42 -7.38 10.09 -10.57
C ALA A 42 -6.88 8.92 -9.73
N VAL A 43 -6.86 7.73 -10.33
CA VAL A 43 -6.17 6.57 -9.74
C VAL A 43 -4.69 6.95 -9.55
N PRO A 44 -4.11 6.82 -8.34
CA PRO A 44 -2.72 7.19 -8.12
C PRO A 44 -1.81 6.26 -8.92
N THR A 45 -0.72 6.78 -9.45
CA THR A 45 0.30 5.97 -10.13
C THR A 45 0.94 4.99 -9.15
N ALA A 46 1.16 3.76 -9.58
CA ALA A 46 1.88 2.77 -8.80
C ALA A 46 3.31 3.26 -8.52
N PRO A 47 3.81 3.17 -7.27
CA PRO A 47 5.21 3.46 -7.00
C PRO A 47 6.12 2.52 -7.81
N PRO A 48 7.34 2.95 -8.17
CA PRO A 48 8.26 2.10 -8.89
C PRO A 48 8.57 0.83 -8.09
N ASP A 49 8.58 -0.30 -8.79
CA ASP A 49 8.96 -1.59 -8.20
C ASP A 49 10.47 -1.60 -7.91
N ALA A 50 10.88 -2.16 -6.78
CA ALA A 50 12.30 -2.32 -6.49
C ALA A 50 12.87 -3.40 -7.42
N PRO A 51 14.08 -3.22 -7.98
CA PRO A 51 14.68 -4.23 -8.85
C PRO A 51 15.14 -5.43 -8.01
N VAL A 52 14.23 -6.38 -7.77
CA VAL A 52 14.54 -7.65 -7.11
C VAL A 52 14.65 -8.74 -8.18
N ALA A 53 15.75 -9.48 -8.19
CA ALA A 53 15.96 -10.54 -9.16
C ALA A 53 14.94 -11.69 -9.01
N GLY A 54 14.56 -12.29 -10.14
CA GLY A 54 13.74 -13.49 -10.19
C GLY A 54 12.24 -13.29 -9.97
N LEU A 55 11.74 -12.06 -9.80
CA LEU A 55 10.32 -11.79 -9.51
C LEU A 55 9.33 -12.26 -10.60
N GLU A 56 9.79 -12.72 -11.77
CA GLU A 56 8.91 -13.24 -12.82
C GLU A 56 7.99 -14.36 -12.33
N ARG A 57 8.48 -15.25 -11.44
CA ARG A 57 7.67 -16.29 -10.80
C ARG A 57 6.48 -15.74 -9.99
N CYS A 58 6.60 -14.53 -9.47
CA CYS A 58 5.53 -13.87 -8.70
C CYS A 58 4.43 -13.31 -9.62
N ARG A 59 4.75 -13.11 -10.90
CA ARG A 59 3.82 -12.61 -11.91
C ARG A 59 2.97 -13.71 -12.54
N GLU A 60 3.27 -14.98 -12.31
CA GLU A 60 2.48 -16.12 -12.80
C GLU A 60 1.04 -16.12 -12.29
N ARG A 61 0.77 -15.41 -11.19
CA ARG A 61 -0.56 -15.25 -10.59
C ARG A 61 -1.22 -13.91 -10.94
N GLU A 62 -0.57 -13.09 -11.76
CA GLU A 62 -1.18 -11.87 -12.25
C GLU A 62 -2.29 -12.19 -13.25
N ARG A 63 -3.38 -11.44 -13.16
CA ARG A 63 -4.51 -11.56 -14.08
C ARG A 63 -4.68 -10.30 -14.90
N ALA A 64 -5.20 -10.45 -16.11
CA ALA A 64 -5.61 -9.31 -16.93
C ALA A 64 -6.81 -8.58 -16.28
N PRO A 65 -6.94 -7.25 -16.50
CA PRO A 65 -8.14 -6.52 -16.11
C PRO A 65 -9.34 -7.03 -16.91
N ALA A 66 -10.45 -7.29 -16.23
CA ALA A 66 -11.69 -7.75 -16.82
C ALA A 66 -12.71 -6.62 -17.04
N GLN A 67 -12.62 -5.53 -16.28
CA GLN A 67 -13.58 -4.42 -16.25
C GLN A 67 -12.88 -3.05 -16.30
N ALA A 68 -13.65 -1.99 -16.52
CA ALA A 68 -13.12 -0.64 -16.68
C ALA A 68 -12.35 -0.13 -15.45
N GLU A 69 -12.81 -0.43 -14.24
CA GLU A 69 -12.16 -0.04 -12.98
C GLU A 69 -10.79 -0.73 -12.84
N GLU A 70 -10.74 -2.01 -13.16
CA GLU A 70 -9.49 -2.79 -13.17
C GLU A 70 -8.53 -2.29 -14.25
N ALA A 71 -9.05 -1.94 -15.43
CA ALA A 71 -8.26 -1.39 -16.52
C ALA A 71 -7.66 -0.02 -16.14
N ALA A 72 -8.41 0.83 -15.43
CA ALA A 72 -7.90 2.11 -14.93
C ALA A 72 -6.75 1.92 -13.92
N ILE A 73 -6.86 0.92 -13.05
CA ILE A 73 -5.81 0.54 -12.10
C ILE A 73 -4.57 0.01 -12.82
N ALA A 74 -4.76 -0.90 -13.78
CA ALA A 74 -3.66 -1.45 -14.57
C ALA A 74 -2.95 -0.37 -15.39
N ALA A 75 -3.70 0.57 -15.99
CA ALA A 75 -3.15 1.70 -16.72
C ALA A 75 -2.32 2.64 -15.83
N ALA A 76 -2.63 2.70 -14.54
CA ALA A 76 -1.82 3.42 -13.55
C ALA A 76 -0.58 2.65 -13.06
N GLY A 77 -0.30 1.48 -13.62
CA GLY A 77 0.91 0.67 -13.36
C GLY A 77 0.76 -0.39 -12.26
N TRP A 78 -0.45 -0.59 -11.74
CA TRP A 78 -0.71 -1.58 -10.71
C TRP A 78 -0.97 -2.96 -11.31
N ARG A 79 -0.68 -4.00 -10.53
CA ARG A 79 -0.79 -5.41 -10.91
C ARG A 79 -1.96 -6.05 -10.19
N LEU A 80 -2.81 -6.72 -10.94
CA LEU A 80 -3.99 -7.44 -10.43
C LEU A 80 -3.61 -8.89 -10.18
N GLN A 81 -4.08 -9.45 -9.08
CA GLN A 81 -3.77 -10.81 -8.64
C GLN A 81 -5.02 -11.71 -8.66
N GLU A 82 -4.84 -12.98 -9.01
CA GLU A 82 -5.93 -13.97 -9.04
C GLU A 82 -6.63 -14.14 -7.68
N TYR A 83 -5.88 -14.11 -6.58
CA TYR A 83 -6.40 -14.30 -5.22
C TYR A 83 -7.09 -13.07 -4.63
N TRP A 84 -7.09 -11.94 -5.34
CA TRP A 84 -7.84 -10.73 -4.98
C TRP A 84 -8.96 -10.48 -5.99
N PRO A 85 -10.11 -11.18 -5.83
CA PRO A 85 -11.26 -10.90 -6.67
C PRO A 85 -11.78 -9.49 -6.38
N THR A 86 -12.32 -8.84 -7.41
CA THR A 86 -12.96 -7.54 -7.27
C THR A 86 -14.29 -7.71 -6.53
N GLY A 87 -14.41 -7.08 -5.37
CA GLY A 87 -15.67 -7.01 -4.63
C GLY A 87 -16.61 -6.00 -5.29
N ARG A 88 -17.87 -6.35 -5.54
CA ARG A 88 -18.85 -5.44 -6.15
C ARG A 88 -20.22 -5.59 -5.51
N THR A 89 -20.95 -4.48 -5.42
CA THR A 89 -22.38 -4.46 -5.11
C THR A 89 -22.99 -3.20 -5.72
N GLY A 90 -23.98 -3.37 -6.61
CA GLY A 90 -24.54 -2.26 -7.38
C GLY A 90 -23.46 -1.49 -8.14
N GLU A 91 -23.35 -0.19 -7.87
CA GLU A 91 -22.37 0.71 -8.49
C GLU A 91 -21.02 0.77 -7.76
N ILE A 92 -20.89 0.11 -6.61
CA ILE A 92 -19.66 0.10 -5.82
C ILE A 92 -18.79 -1.06 -6.27
N ALA A 93 -17.51 -0.77 -6.55
CA ALA A 93 -16.48 -1.77 -6.79
C ALA A 93 -15.24 -1.50 -5.95
N VAL A 94 -14.63 -2.55 -5.42
CA VAL A 94 -13.35 -2.50 -4.72
C VAL A 94 -12.40 -3.49 -5.36
N VAL A 95 -11.29 -2.97 -5.87
CA VAL A 95 -10.24 -3.76 -6.53
C VAL A 95 -8.99 -3.66 -5.67
N THR A 96 -8.36 -4.78 -5.34
CA THR A 96 -7.06 -4.77 -4.65
C THR A 96 -5.94 -5.04 -5.66
N ALA A 97 -4.89 -4.23 -5.63
CA ALA A 97 -3.78 -4.32 -6.58
C ALA A 97 -2.45 -3.94 -5.93
N THR A 98 -1.35 -4.48 -6.47
CA THR A 98 0.01 -4.29 -5.94
C THR A 98 0.92 -3.64 -6.97
N ALA A 99 1.90 -2.84 -6.52
CA ALA A 99 2.94 -2.35 -7.41
C ALA A 99 4.04 -3.39 -7.65
N GLY A 100 4.28 -4.26 -6.67
CA GLY A 100 5.37 -5.24 -6.74
C GLY A 100 5.25 -6.39 -5.75
N TYR A 101 6.33 -7.15 -5.62
CA TYR A 101 6.43 -8.29 -4.70
C TYR A 101 7.77 -8.33 -3.96
N ASP A 102 7.77 -8.95 -2.78
CA ASP A 102 9.00 -9.33 -2.09
C ASP A 102 9.62 -10.62 -2.67
N GLY A 103 10.79 -11.01 -2.16
CA GLY A 103 11.49 -12.24 -2.56
C GLY A 103 10.74 -13.55 -2.27
N MET A 104 9.56 -13.49 -1.67
CA MET A 104 8.68 -14.62 -1.39
C MET A 104 7.31 -14.46 -2.07
N CYS A 105 7.22 -13.61 -3.09
CA CYS A 105 6.02 -13.31 -3.86
C CYS A 105 4.85 -12.74 -3.05
N ARG A 106 5.15 -12.09 -1.92
CA ARG A 106 4.14 -11.38 -1.14
C ARG A 106 3.99 -9.97 -1.69
N PRO A 107 2.77 -9.44 -1.83
CA PRO A 107 2.55 -8.08 -2.28
C PRO A 107 3.29 -7.04 -1.44
N VAL A 108 3.93 -6.10 -2.11
CA VAL A 108 4.50 -4.90 -1.50
C VAL A 108 4.00 -3.68 -2.23
N SER A 109 3.85 -2.57 -1.50
CA SER A 109 3.29 -1.34 -2.05
C SER A 109 1.95 -1.59 -2.73
N PHE A 110 0.99 -2.17 -1.99
CA PHE A 110 -0.35 -2.53 -2.48
C PHE A 110 -1.45 -1.73 -1.77
N ASN A 111 -2.62 -1.60 -2.41
CA ASN A 111 -3.78 -0.94 -1.80
C ASN A 111 -5.08 -1.54 -2.35
N ALA A 112 -6.20 -1.17 -1.73
CA ALA A 112 -7.54 -1.44 -2.22
C ALA A 112 -8.16 -0.13 -2.74
N PHE A 113 -8.64 -0.15 -3.97
CA PHE A 113 -9.12 0.98 -4.74
C PHE A 113 -10.65 0.91 -4.86
N ALA A 114 -11.34 1.90 -4.33
CA ALA A 114 -12.79 2.00 -4.33
C ALA A 114 -13.27 2.83 -5.53
N PHE A 115 -14.34 2.36 -6.15
CA PHE A 115 -15.03 3.02 -7.25
C PHE A 115 -16.52 3.10 -6.93
N ALA A 116 -17.15 4.17 -7.37
CA ALA A 116 -18.60 4.37 -7.33
C ALA A 116 -19.08 4.90 -8.68
N GLY A 117 -20.06 4.23 -9.29
CA GLY A 117 -20.59 4.61 -10.60
C GLY A 117 -19.52 4.62 -11.70
N GLY A 118 -18.56 3.68 -11.63
CA GLY A 118 -17.42 3.59 -12.55
C GLY A 118 -16.34 4.67 -12.37
N ARG A 119 -16.46 5.55 -11.37
CA ARG A 119 -15.48 6.60 -11.05
C ARG A 119 -14.67 6.23 -9.83
N PHE A 120 -13.37 6.51 -9.86
CA PHE A 120 -12.49 6.30 -8.72
C PHE A 120 -12.90 7.22 -7.56
N ALA A 121 -13.17 6.61 -6.41
CA ALA A 121 -13.62 7.29 -5.20
C ALA A 121 -12.49 7.43 -4.16
N GLY A 122 -11.47 6.58 -4.25
CA GLY A 122 -10.30 6.65 -3.37
C GLY A 122 -9.69 5.31 -3.01
N THR A 123 -8.76 5.32 -2.06
CA THR A 123 -8.14 4.10 -1.51
C THR A 123 -8.64 3.81 -0.09
N LEU A 124 -8.60 2.54 0.30
CA LEU A 124 -8.97 2.14 1.66
C LEU A 124 -7.86 2.47 2.67
N ALA A 125 -6.58 2.43 2.27
CA ALA A 125 -5.50 2.95 3.10
C ALA A 125 -4.95 4.27 2.53
N PRO A 126 -4.54 5.24 3.37
CA PRO A 126 -3.99 6.53 2.90
C PRO A 126 -2.63 6.41 2.19
N ALA A 127 -1.92 5.30 2.39
CA ALA A 127 -0.65 5.00 1.75
C ALA A 127 -0.60 3.52 1.31
N PRO A 128 0.23 3.16 0.32
CA PRO A 128 0.45 1.76 -0.03
C PRO A 128 0.95 0.96 1.17
N MET A 129 0.35 -0.21 1.36
CA MET A 129 0.68 -1.16 2.41
C MET A 129 1.74 -2.15 1.92
N SER A 130 2.42 -2.81 2.85
CA SER A 130 3.35 -3.89 2.55
C SER A 130 2.99 -5.13 3.34
N SER A 131 3.22 -6.30 2.76
CA SER A 131 2.97 -7.56 3.46
C SER A 131 3.76 -7.63 4.76
N ARG A 132 3.10 -8.11 5.83
CA ARG A 132 3.70 -8.29 7.17
C ARG A 132 4.17 -6.99 7.84
N THR A 133 3.47 -5.88 7.62
CA THR A 133 3.66 -4.63 8.37
C THR A 133 2.41 -4.26 9.18
N ASP A 134 2.55 -3.37 10.16
CA ASP A 134 1.40 -2.85 10.91
C ASP A 134 0.42 -2.14 9.97
N GLY A 135 -0.88 -2.39 10.13
CA GLY A 135 -1.92 -1.78 9.31
C GLY A 135 -2.04 -2.38 7.90
N VAL A 136 -1.56 -3.61 7.70
CA VAL A 136 -1.72 -4.32 6.41
C VAL A 136 -3.11 -4.96 6.28
N LEU A 137 -3.73 -4.82 5.12
CA LEU A 137 -5.01 -5.46 4.80
C LEU A 137 -4.88 -7.00 4.86
N THR A 138 -5.75 -7.67 5.62
CA THR A 138 -5.65 -9.13 5.87
C THR A 138 -6.60 -9.98 5.04
N THR A 139 -7.65 -9.40 4.50
CA THR A 139 -8.70 -10.09 3.73
C THR A 139 -9.17 -9.21 2.58
N THR A 140 -9.80 -9.82 1.58
CA THR A 140 -10.51 -9.06 0.54
C THR A 140 -11.59 -8.20 1.21
N PRO A 141 -11.62 -6.88 0.97
CA PRO A 141 -12.64 -6.01 1.53
C PRO A 141 -14.03 -6.48 1.13
N SER A 142 -14.96 -6.51 2.09
CA SER A 142 -16.36 -6.82 1.79
C SER A 142 -17.06 -5.57 1.29
N VAL A 143 -17.85 -5.72 0.24
CA VAL A 143 -18.66 -4.64 -0.33
C VAL A 143 -20.13 -4.98 -0.11
N SER A 144 -20.90 -4.01 0.37
CA SER A 144 -22.35 -4.10 0.55
C SER A 144 -23.03 -2.86 -0.04
N ALA A 145 -24.36 -2.81 0.00
CA ALA A 145 -25.11 -1.64 -0.45
C ALA A 145 -24.89 -0.39 0.42
N GLU A 146 -24.43 -0.56 1.67
CA GLU A 146 -24.38 0.50 2.67
C GLU A 146 -22.95 0.96 2.98
N ALA A 147 -21.98 0.07 2.81
CA ALA A 147 -20.59 0.30 3.19
C ALA A 147 -19.62 -0.67 2.52
N ILE A 148 -18.36 -0.24 2.46
CA ILE A 148 -17.20 -1.12 2.30
C ILE A 148 -16.67 -1.40 3.71
N ALA A 149 -16.33 -2.65 4.03
CA ALA A 149 -15.62 -2.99 5.27
C ALA A 149 -14.30 -3.68 4.95
N ALA A 150 -13.25 -3.31 5.69
CA ALA A 150 -11.91 -3.85 5.55
C ALA A 150 -11.30 -4.11 6.93
N SER A 151 -10.49 -5.17 7.03
CA SER A 151 -9.79 -5.54 8.26
C SER A 151 -8.28 -5.43 8.06
N PHE A 152 -7.61 -4.77 9.00
CA PHE A 152 -6.18 -4.49 8.95
C PHE A 152 -5.47 -5.19 10.11
N THR A 153 -4.49 -6.02 9.83
CA THR A 153 -3.65 -6.68 10.83
C THR A 153 -2.79 -5.67 11.56
N ARG A 154 -2.72 -5.81 12.90
CA ARG A 154 -1.98 -4.92 13.78
C ARG A 154 -0.72 -5.61 14.32
N TYR A 155 0.43 -4.97 14.13
CA TYR A 155 1.73 -5.40 14.64
C TYR A 155 2.21 -4.43 15.73
N ALA A 156 2.76 -4.96 16.83
CA ALA A 156 3.61 -4.20 17.73
C ALA A 156 5.01 -4.03 17.11
N PRO A 157 5.78 -2.99 17.51
CA PRO A 157 7.15 -2.81 17.02
C PRO A 157 8.09 -3.99 17.26
N SER A 158 7.81 -4.80 18.30
CA SER A 158 8.58 -5.99 18.68
C SER A 158 8.07 -7.29 18.05
N ASP A 159 6.98 -7.26 17.31
CA ASP A 159 6.40 -8.47 16.75
C ASP A 159 7.29 -9.04 15.64
N PRO A 160 7.55 -10.36 15.63
CA PRO A 160 8.17 -10.98 14.47
C PRO A 160 7.18 -10.97 13.30
N LEU A 161 7.70 -10.89 12.07
CA LEU A 161 6.89 -10.75 10.85
C LEU A 161 5.81 -11.85 10.67
N CYS A 162 5.98 -13.02 11.28
CA CYS A 162 5.03 -14.13 11.22
C CYS A 162 3.78 -13.95 12.09
N CYS A 163 3.88 -13.13 13.14
CA CYS A 163 3.08 -13.33 14.33
C CYS A 163 2.64 -11.97 14.89
N PRO A 164 1.65 -11.32 14.26
CA PRO A 164 1.07 -10.07 14.76
C PRO A 164 0.41 -10.31 16.13
N GLY A 165 0.82 -9.55 17.13
CA GLY A 165 0.38 -9.67 18.51
C GLY A 165 -0.77 -8.73 18.89
N ARG A 166 -1.11 -7.74 18.04
CA ARG A 166 -2.15 -6.74 18.34
C ARG A 166 -3.51 -7.03 17.71
N GLY A 167 -3.66 -8.16 17.02
CA GLY A 167 -4.93 -8.56 16.39
C GLY A 167 -5.24 -7.78 15.12
N HIS A 168 -6.48 -7.28 15.00
CA HIS A 168 -6.96 -6.58 13.81
C HIS A 168 -7.72 -5.30 14.17
N THR A 169 -7.75 -4.34 13.25
CA THR A 169 -8.62 -3.17 13.28
C THR A 169 -9.56 -3.20 12.09
N ASP A 170 -10.86 -3.16 12.34
CA ASP A 170 -11.89 -3.11 11.29
C ASP A 170 -12.29 -1.66 10.99
N VAL A 171 -12.38 -1.33 9.71
CA VAL A 171 -12.76 0.00 9.22
C VAL A 171 -13.93 -0.12 8.25
N GLY A 172 -14.98 0.66 8.51
CA GLY A 172 -16.11 0.83 7.60
C GLY A 172 -16.01 2.16 6.85
N TYR A 173 -16.20 2.12 5.53
CA TYR A 173 -16.24 3.28 4.63
C TYR A 173 -17.67 3.45 4.14
N ARG A 174 -18.20 4.66 4.27
CA ARG A 174 -19.56 5.05 3.88
C ARG A 174 -19.51 6.25 2.93
#